data_AF-A0A5B6WG34-F1
#
_entry.id   AF-A0A5B6WG34-F1
#
_cell.length_a   1.000
_cell.length_b   1.000
_cell.length_c   1.000
_cell.angle_alpha   90.00
_cell.angle_beta   90.00
_cell.angle_gamma   90.00
#
_symmetry.space_group_name_H-M   'P 1'
#
loop_
_entity.id
_entity.type
_entity.pdbx_description
1 polymer ?
#
loop_
_entity_poly.entity_id
_entity_poly.type
_entity_poly.pdbx_seq_one_letter_code
_entity_poly.pdbx_strand_id
1 'polypeptide(L)' 'MKSVMHRRFIPSYYHGELYQKLQSLTQGSRSVEDYYKEIEIAMIQVYVQEDGEATMARFLVGLNRDIANIVEL' A
#
# COMPACT_ATOMS: atom_id res chain seq x y z
N MET A 1 23.01 -5.74 -15.21
CA MET A 1 22.99 -4.29 -14.88
C MET A 1 21.96 -3.90 -13.83
N LYS A 2 20.66 -4.18 -14.01
CA LYS A 2 19.59 -3.68 -13.10
C LYS A 2 19.82 -3.97 -11.61
N SER A 3 20.16 -5.20 -11.21
CA SER A 3 20.39 -5.53 -9.79
C SER A 3 21.63 -4.87 -9.18
N VAL A 4 22.67 -4.63 -9.98
CA VAL A 4 23.91 -3.95 -9.55
C VAL A 4 23.66 -2.46 -9.33
N MET A 5 22.88 -1.83 -10.22
CA MET A 5 22.44 -0.43 -10.03
C MET A 5 21.52 -0.31 -8.81
N HIS A 6 20.60 -1.25 -8.61
CA HIS A 6 19.73 -1.30 -7.42
C HIS A 6 20.57 -1.33 -6.14
N ARG A 7 21.53 -2.26 -6.02
CA ARG A 7 22.42 -2.33 -4.85
C ARG A 7 23.28 -1.09 -4.62
N ARG A 8 23.61 -0.33 -5.67
CA ARG A 8 24.48 0.84 -5.59
C ARG A 8 23.71 2.11 -5.21
N PHE A 9 22.48 2.25 -5.71
CA PHE A 9 21.71 3.49 -5.63
C PHE A 9 20.50 3.41 -4.70
N ILE A 10 20.08 2.21 -4.30
CA ILE A 10 18.95 2.00 -3.40
C ILE A 10 19.48 1.57 -2.03
N PRO A 11 19.26 2.38 -0.99
CA PRO A 11 19.66 2.03 0.36
C PRO A 11 19.06 0.69 0.81
N SER A 12 19.78 -0.05 1.65
CA SER A 12 19.32 -1.36 2.16
C SER A 12 17.98 -1.28 2.92
N TYR A 13 17.66 -0.13 3.51
CA TYR A 13 16.43 0.12 4.23
C TYR A 13 15.25 0.58 3.34
N TYR A 14 15.50 0.92 2.08
CA TYR A 14 14.48 1.47 1.16
C TYR A 14 13.26 0.57 1.00
N HIS A 15 13.48 -0.74 0.85
CA HIS A 15 12.38 -1.70 0.76
C HIS A 15 11.57 -1.76 2.06
N GLY A 16 12.21 -1.63 3.22
CA GLY A 16 11.53 -1.60 4.52
C GLY A 16 10.69 -0.35 4.71
N GLU A 17 11.20 0.82 4.31
CA GLU A 17 10.45 2.08 4.35
C GLU A 17 9.24 2.06 3.42
N LEU A 18 9.38 1.49 2.21
CA LEU A 18 8.25 1.35 1.29
C LEU A 18 7.19 0.39 1.83
N TYR A 19 7.59 -0.74 2.43
CA TYR A 19 6.66 -1.66 3.10
C TYR A 19 5.95 -0.99 4.28
N GLN A 20 6.68 -0.24 5.12
CA GLN A 20 6.09 0.51 6.22
C GLN A 20 5.10 1.56 5.71
N LYS A 21 5.44 2.25 4.62
CA LYS A 21 4.55 3.22 3.99
C LYS A 21 3.25 2.55 3.55
N LEU A 22 3.33 1.44 2.81
CA LEU A 22 2.16 0.65 2.41
C LEU A 22 1.32 0.21 3.61
N GLN A 23 1.95 -0.23 4.70
CA GLN A 23 1.26 -0.69 5.90
C GLN A 23 0.61 0.44 6.71
N SER A 24 1.12 1.67 6.58
CA SER A 24 0.59 2.87 7.23
C SER A 24 -0.47 3.60 6.41
N LEU A 25 -0.79 3.15 5.19
CA LEU A 25 -1.75 3.82 4.32
C LEU A 25 -3.18 3.74 4.87
N THR A 26 -3.73 4.90 5.18
CA THR A 26 -5.15 5.10 5.55
C THR A 26 -5.81 6.07 4.58
N GLN A 27 -7.13 6.00 4.42
CA GLN A 27 -7.90 6.90 3.57
C GLN A 27 -7.72 8.37 3.97
N GLY A 28 -7.87 8.69 5.26
CA GLY A 28 -7.72 10.05 5.77
C GLY A 28 -8.73 11.01 5.11
N SER A 29 -8.25 12.14 4.61
CA SER A 29 -9.11 13.14 3.93
C SER A 29 -9.32 12.86 2.43
N ARG A 30 -8.79 11.75 1.90
CA ARG A 30 -8.85 11.42 0.47
C ARG A 30 -10.19 10.79 0.12
N SER A 31 -10.56 10.87 -1.15
CA SER A 31 -11.65 10.05 -1.68
C SER A 31 -11.28 8.57 -1.58
N VAL A 32 -12.29 7.69 -1.56
CA VAL A 32 -12.07 6.23 -1.56
C VAL A 32 -11.31 5.79 -2.80
N GLU A 33 -11.59 6.40 -3.95
CA GLU A 33 -10.92 6.11 -5.23
C GLU A 33 -9.43 6.51 -5.19
N ASP A 34 -9.12 7.71 -4.69
CA ASP A 34 -7.73 8.17 -4.59
C ASP A 34 -6.94 7.33 -3.58
N TYR A 35 -7.58 6.94 -2.48
CA TYR A 35 -6.99 6.02 -1.52
C TYR A 35 -6.66 4.66 -2.13
N TYR A 36 -7.60 4.07 -2.88
CA TYR A 36 -7.41 2.80 -3.56
C TYR A 36 -6.26 2.87 -4.58
N LYS A 37 -6.22 3.91 -5.42
CA LYS A 37 -5.13 4.14 -6.38
C LYS A 37 -3.76 4.25 -5.70
N GLU A 38 -3.70 4.87 -4.53
CA GLU A 38 -2.43 5.00 -3.80
C GLU A 38 -1.94 3.67 -3.23
N ILE A 39 -2.85 2.78 -2.82
CA ILE A 39 -2.51 1.40 -2.46
C ILE A 39 -1.94 0.66 -3.68
N GLU A 40 -2.60 0.74 -4.85
CA GLU A 40 -2.11 0.08 -6.07
C GLU A 40 -0.70 0.56 -6.46
N ILE A 41 -0.45 1.87 -6.39
CA ILE A 41 0.87 2.45 -6.66
C ILE A 41 1.91 1.95 -5.66
N ALA A 42 1.58 1.93 -4.36
CA ALA A 42 2.50 1.46 -3.32
C ALA A 42 2.85 -0.02 -3.48
N MET A 43 1.86 -0.87 -3.82
CA MET A 43 2.06 -2.29 -4.11
C MET A 43 3.04 -2.52 -5.28
N ILE A 44 2.90 -1.75 -6.36
CA ILE A 44 3.81 -1.80 -7.51
C ILE A 44 5.23 -1.39 -7.11
N GLN A 45 5.39 -0.34 -6.30
CA GLN A 45 6.69 0.17 -5.85
C GLN A 45 7.45 -0.82 -4.96
N VAL A 46 6.72 -1.53 -4.09
CA VAL A 46 7.30 -2.49 -3.16
C VAL A 46 7.55 -3.85 -3.83
N TYR A 47 7.07 -4.05 -5.07
CA TYR A 47 7.06 -5.34 -5.78
C TYR A 47 6.32 -6.44 -5.00
N VAL A 48 5.30 -6.08 -4.22
CA VAL A 48 4.48 -7.07 -3.51
C VAL A 48 3.47 -7.67 -4.49
N GLN A 49 3.38 -9.00 -4.48
CA GLN A 49 2.25 -9.72 -5.04
C GLN A 49 1.43 -10.23 -3.85
N GLU A 50 0.44 -9.46 -3.43
CA GLU A 50 -0.59 -9.94 -2.50
C GLU A 50 -1.70 -10.59 -3.31
N ASP A 51 -2.38 -11.56 -2.69
CA ASP A 51 -3.62 -12.06 -3.24
C ASP A 51 -4.71 -10.96 -3.12
N GLY A 52 -5.79 -11.11 -3.90
CA GLY A 52 -6.89 -10.14 -3.92
C GLY A 52 -7.58 -9.99 -2.55
N GLU A 53 -7.77 -11.07 -1.80
CA GLU A 53 -8.33 -11.07 -0.44
C GLU A 53 -7.42 -10.33 0.54
N ALA A 54 -6.12 -10.59 0.52
CA ALA A 54 -5.16 -9.85 1.34
C ALA A 54 -5.14 -8.34 1.03
N THR A 55 -5.21 -7.99 -0.26
CA THR A 55 -5.30 -6.60 -0.70
C THR A 55 -6.61 -5.96 -0.23
N MET A 56 -7.73 -6.68 -0.33
CA MET A 56 -9.04 -6.20 0.12
C MET A 56 -9.09 -6.00 1.63
N ALA A 57 -8.57 -6.96 2.41
CA ALA A 57 -8.51 -6.85 3.87
C ALA A 57 -7.71 -5.61 4.29
N ARG A 58 -6.56 -5.34 3.64
CA ARG A 58 -5.75 -4.14 3.88
C ARG A 58 -6.53 -2.86 3.56
N PHE A 59 -7.17 -2.83 2.39
CA PHE A 59 -7.97 -1.68 1.96
C PHE A 59 -9.08 -1.37 2.97
N LEU A 60 -9.84 -2.39 3.40
CA LEU A 60 -10.92 -2.23 4.37
C LEU A 60 -10.42 -1.70 5.71
N VAL A 61 -9.30 -2.22 6.23
CA VAL A 61 -8.72 -1.79 7.51
C VAL A 61 -8.30 -0.32 7.50
N GLY A 62 -7.84 0.21 6.36
CA GLY A 62 -7.43 1.60 6.25
C GLY A 62 -8.51 2.57 5.80
N LEU A 63 -9.74 2.10 5.51
CA LEU A 63 -10.88 2.98 5.25
C LEU A 63 -11.24 3.83 6.48
N ASN A 64 -11.84 4.98 6.23
CA ASN A 64 -12.43 5.75 7.30
C ASN A 64 -13.58 4.96 7.95
N ARG A 65 -13.68 5.05 9.28
CA ARG A 65 -14.58 4.20 10.07
C ARG A 65 -16.05 4.31 9.66
N ASP A 66 -16.50 5.49 9.29
CA ASP A 66 -17.85 5.75 8.80
C ASP A 66 -18.17 4.99 7.49
N ILE A 67 -17.17 4.85 6.62
CA ILE A 67 -17.30 4.08 5.36
C ILE A 67 -17.13 2.59 5.63
N ALA A 68 -16.10 2.20 6.40
CA ALA A 68 -15.82 0.81 6.73
C ALA A 68 -17.04 0.11 7.36
N ASN A 69 -17.72 0.79 8.29
CA ASN A 69 -18.92 0.26 8.94
C ASN A 69 -20.07 -0.03 7.95
N ILE A 70 -20.16 0.69 6.82
CA ILE A 70 -21.20 0.47 5.80
C ILE A 70 -20.87 -0.77 4.97
N VAL A 71 -19.59 -1.02 4.72
CA VAL A 71 -19.13 -2.13 3.87
C VAL A 71 -19.10 -3.46 4.64
N GLU A 72 -18.89 -3.41 5.96
CA GLU A 72 -18.89 -4.59 6.86
C GLU A 72 -20.29 -5.01 7.36
N LEU A 73 -21.35 -4.28 6.97
CA LEU A 73 -22.77 -4.58 7.25
C LEU A 73 -23.40 -5.42 6.13
#